data_AF-A0A1I0TGS9-F1
#
_entry.id   AF-A0A1I0TGS9-F1
#
_cell.length_a   1.000
_cell.length_b   1.000
_cell.length_c   1.000
_cell.angle_alpha   90.00
_cell.angle_beta   90.00
_cell.angle_gamma   90.00
#
_symmetry.space_group_name_H-M   'P 1'
#
loop_
_entity.id
_entity.type
_entity.pdbx_description
1 polymer ?
#
loop_
_entity_poly.entity_id
_entity_poly.type
_entity_poly.pdbx_seq_one_letter_code
_entity_poly.pdbx_strand_id
1 'polypeptide(L)' 'MNLLGRKCLAVIDGVLSAGTVIEEYRYNVVMLIPEYKETKIVRKDNLVTKFNPSAVKRLEKVLK' A
#
# COMPACT_ATOMS: atom_id res chain seq x y z
N MET A 1 -5.14 13.32 6.21
CA MET A 1 -4.72 12.20 7.08
C MET A 1 -3.22 12.06 6.86
N ASN A 2 -2.38 12.34 7.87
CA ASN A 2 -0.92 12.32 7.69
C ASN A 2 -0.43 10.86 7.72
N LEU A 3 0.20 10.43 6.63
CA LEU A 3 0.69 9.09 6.39
C LEU A 3 2.22 9.00 6.51
N LEU A 4 2.92 10.12 6.62
CA LEU A 4 4.37 10.18 6.74
C LEU A 4 4.88 9.30 7.91
N GLY A 5 5.87 8.46 7.64
CA GLY A 5 6.45 7.52 8.60
C GLY A 5 5.57 6.32 8.95
N ARG A 6 4.34 6.22 8.43
CA ARG A 6 3.47 5.06 8.68
C ARG A 6 3.77 3.92 7.72
N LYS A 7 3.67 2.70 8.25
CA LYS A 7 3.61 1.49 7.44
C LYS A 7 2.22 1.38 6.81
N CYS A 8 2.18 1.29 5.49
CA CYS A 8 0.97 1.15 4.70
C CYS A 8 1.10 -0.04 3.76
N LEU A 9 -0.04 -0.57 3.33
CA LEU A 9 -0.12 -1.53 2.25
C LEU A 9 -0.53 -0.79 0.97
N ALA A 10 0.17 -1.08 -0.11
CA ALA A 10 -0.07 -0.53 -1.43
C ALA A 10 -0.27 -1.66 -2.44
N VAL A 11 -1.18 -1.48 -3.39
CA VAL A 11 -1.25 -2.36 -4.55
C VAL A 11 -0.32 -1.82 -5.63
N ILE A 12 0.70 -2.61 -6.00
CA ILE A 12 1.70 -2.30 -7.02
C ILE A 12 1.70 -3.45 -8.02
N ASP A 13 1.46 -3.13 -9.29
CA ASP A 13 1.38 -4.13 -10.38
C ASP A 13 0.43 -5.31 -10.08
N GLY A 14 -0.66 -5.03 -9.35
CA GLY A 14 -1.65 -6.04 -8.94
C GLY A 14 -1.28 -6.87 -7.71
N VAL A 15 -0.10 -6.65 -7.14
CA VAL A 15 0.38 -7.32 -5.92
C VAL A 15 0.27 -6.39 -4.72
N LEU A 16 -0.14 -6.93 -3.58
CA LEU A 16 -0.20 -6.20 -2.33
C LEU A 16 1.19 -6.19 -1.67
N SER A 17 1.82 -5.02 -1.59
CA SER A 17 3.15 -4.86 -1.00
C SER A 17 3.09 -3.94 0.22
N ALA A 18 3.90 -4.27 1.23
CA ALA A 18 4.04 -3.47 2.44
C ALA A 18 5.21 -2.50 2.33
N GLY A 19 4.99 -1.23 2.68
CA GLY A 19 6.05 -0.23 2.68
C GLY A 19 5.86 0.84 3.73
N THR A 20 6.92 1.62 3.96
CA THR A 20 6.88 2.78 4.84
C THR A 20 6.77 4.03 3.99
N VAL A 21 5.81 4.90 4.29
CA VAL A 21 5.69 6.20 3.61
C VAL A 21 6.84 7.11 4.06
N ILE A 22 7.67 7.52 3.12
CA ILE A 22 8.81 8.41 3.37
C ILE A 22 8.52 9.85 2.94
N GLU A 23 7.59 10.05 2.00
CA GLU A 23 7.10 11.38 1.63
C GLU A 23 5.60 11.33 1.32
N GLU A 24 4.89 12.40 1.65
CA GLU A 24 3.46 12.54 1.37
C GLU A 24 3.20 13.80 0.53
N TYR A 25 2.56 13.60 -0.62
CA TYR A 25 2.11 14.66 -1.51
C TYR A 25 0.58 14.77 -1.45
N ARG A 26 0.00 15.76 -2.14
CA ARG A 26 -1.45 15.99 -2.14
C ARG A 26 -2.26 14.75 -2.55
N TYR A 27 -1.83 14.07 -3.62
CA TYR A 27 -2.54 12.92 -4.22
C TYR A 27 -1.75 11.60 -4.17
N ASN A 28 -0.46 11.65 -3.87
CA ASN A 28 0.44 10.51 -3.91
C ASN A 28 1.24 10.40 -2.61
N VAL A 29 1.83 9.24 -2.38
CA VAL A 29 2.85 9.02 -1.36
C VAL A 29 4.05 8.34 -2.00
N VAL A 30 5.23 8.65 -1.50
CA VAL A 30 6.44 7.88 -1.81
C VAL A 30 6.61 6.88 -0.70
N MET A 31 6.65 5.60 -1.06
CA MET A 31 6.83 4.50 -0.14
C MET A 31 8.17 3.82 -0.39
N LEU A 32 8.92 3.58 0.67
CA LEU A 32 10.05 2.66 0.66
C LEU A 32 9.51 1.25 0.86
N ILE A 33 9.72 0.38 -0.14
CA ILE A 33 9.20 -0.98 -0.14
C ILE A 33 10.38 -1.95 -0.10
N PRO A 34 10.57 -2.69 1.01
CA PRO A 34 11.72 -3.58 1.17
C PRO A 34 11.83 -4.64 0.09
N GLU A 35 10.69 -5.13 -0.42
CA GLU A 35 10.61 -6.17 -1.46
C GLU A 35 11.28 -5.75 -2.78
N TYR A 36 11.13 -4.48 -3.16
CA TYR A 36 11.70 -3.95 -4.40
C TYR A 36 13.05 -3.28 -4.21
N LYS A 37 13.53 -3.15 -2.95
CA LYS A 37 14.75 -2.40 -2.58
C LYS A 37 14.79 -0.96 -3.13
N GLU A 38 13.64 -0.41 -3.49
CA GLU A 38 13.48 0.88 -4.16
C GLU A 38 12.30 1.64 -3.55
N THR A 39 12.27 2.95 -3.81
CA THR A 39 11.12 3.79 -3.52
C THR A 39 10.13 3.72 -4.67
N LYS A 40 8.84 3.64 -4.35
CA LYS A 40 7.75 3.66 -5.33
C LYS A 40 6.77 4.77 -5.01
N ILE A 41 6.31 5.44 -6.07
CA ILE A 41 5.26 6.46 -5.98
C ILE A 41 3.92 5.74 -6.07
N VAL A 42 3.10 5.86 -5.03
CA VAL A 42 1.80 5.20 -4.93
C VAL A 42 0.72 6.28 -4.82
N ARG A 43 -0.34 6.16 -5.61
CA ARG A 43 -1.53 7.03 -5.46
C ARG A 43 -2.21 6.75 -4.13
N LYS A 44 -2.68 7.78 -3.43
CA LYS A 44 -3.38 7.60 -2.14
C LYS A 44 -4.61 6.69 -2.26
N ASP A 45 -5.26 6.67 -3.41
CA ASP A 45 -6.40 5.79 -3.70
C ASP A 45 -6.03 4.31 -3.76
N ASN A 46 -4.77 4.01 -4.08
CA ASN A 46 -4.23 2.64 -4.12
C ASN A 46 -3.67 2.19 -2.76
N LEU A 47 -3.69 3.08 -1.76
CA LEU A 47 -3.33 2.71 -0.39
C LEU A 47 -4.49 1.98 0.26
N VAL A 48 -4.21 0.78 0.73
CA VAL A 48 -5.13 0.04 1.59
C VAL A 48 -5.03 0.62 3.00
N THR A 49 -5.73 1.73 3.22
CA THR A 49 -5.78 2.45 4.50
C THR A 49 -6.77 1.84 5.50
N LYS A 50 -7.72 1.04 5.02
CA LYS A 50 -8.62 0.23 5.84
C LYS A 50 -8.40 -1.23 5.46
N PHE A 51 -7.86 -2.02 6.40
CA PHE A 51 -8.00 -3.47 6.36
C PHE A 51 -9.50 -3.76 6.43
N ASN A 52 -10.12 -4.02 5.29
CA ASN A 52 -11.48 -4.54 5.26
C ASN A 52 -11.35 -6.07 5.35
N PRO A 53 -11.65 -6.70 6.51
CA PRO A 53 -11.47 -8.14 6.69
C PRO A 53 -12.27 -8.95 5.65
N SER A 54 -13.38 -8.38 5.17
CA SER A 54 -14.22 -8.98 4.14
C SER A 54 -13.58 -8.97 2.76
N ALA A 55 -12.74 -7.98 2.44
CA ALA A 55 -12.00 -7.95 1.17
C ALA A 55 -10.85 -8.97 1.19
N VAL A 56 -10.17 -9.11 2.33
CA VAL A 56 -9.13 -10.13 2.54
C VAL A 56 -9.71 -11.55 2.42
N LYS A 57 -10.85 -11.82 3.08
CA LYS A 57 -11.55 -13.11 2.96
C LYS A 57 -12.02 -13.43 1.53
N ARG A 58 -12.37 -12.41 0.73
CA ARG A 58 -12.73 -12.61 -0.68
C ARG A 58 -11.49 -12.95 -1.53
N LEU A 59 -10.35 -12.32 -1.26
CA LEU A 59 -9.08 -12.63 -1.92
C LEU A 59 -8.55 -14.02 -1.57
N GLU A 60 -8.64 -14.45 -0.30
CA GLU A 60 -8.29 -15.83 0.12
C GLU A 60 -9.11 -16.90 -0.58
N LYS A 61 -10.37 -16.59 -0.94
CA LYS A 61 -11.24 -17.53 -1.69
C LYS A 61 -10.89 -17.64 -3.18
N VAL A 62 -10.24 -16.64 -3.76
CA VAL A 62 -9.87 -16.62 -5.19
C VAL A 62 -8.49 -17.25 -5.43
N LEU A 63 -7.65 -17.28 -4.39
CA LEU A 63 -6.31 -17.89 -4.42
C LEU A 63 -6.29 -19.39 -4.01
N LYS A 64 -7.45 -20.01 -3.79
CA LYS A 64 -7.62 -21.46 -3.63
C LYS A 64 -8.16 -22.07 -4.91
#